data_AF-A0A9D7C7S6-F1
#
_entry.id   AF-A0A9D7C7S6-F1
#
_cell.length_a   1.000
_cell.length_b   1.000
_cell.length_c   1.000
_cell.angle_alpha   90.00
_cell.angle_beta   90.00
_cell.angle_gamma   90.00
#
_symmetry.space_group_name_H-M   'P 1'
#
loop_
_entity.id
_entity.type
_entity.pdbx_description
1 polymer ?
#
loop_
_entity_poly.entity_id
_entity_poly.type
_entity_poly.pdbx_seq_one_letter_code
_entity_poly.pdbx_strand_id
1 'polypeptide(L)'
;MADPALPFEQDSLSNSDIGDRSGRFNFNLRYRPRNVDGLSMGINGNAMIEHSNFSLVWGDDSAKIYRAFPGTLTITDSWQFYLDPYITYFTPSGLRHSLKSRIYMTNSDNSNSQSTKNETYYLEYAASKELTRIGQTHVSFGFVTNQSFVHADCDGLNRSGKSDNRMQNPASFAQVR
;
A
#
# COMPACT_ATOMS: atom_id res chain seq x y z
N MET A 1 0.00 -38.02 13.80
CA MET A 1 0.04 -38.50 15.18
C MET A 1 0.78 -37.45 15.98
N ALA A 2 0.15 -36.87 16.99
CA ALA A 2 0.77 -35.85 17.84
C ALA A 2 1.95 -36.46 18.61
N ASP A 3 3.07 -35.75 18.63
CA ASP A 3 4.23 -36.12 19.44
C ASP A 3 3.95 -35.68 20.88
N PRO A 4 3.76 -36.62 21.83
CA PRO A 4 3.40 -36.30 23.20
C PRO A 4 4.52 -35.60 23.99
N ALA A 5 5.73 -35.47 23.42
CA ALA A 5 6.86 -34.79 24.06
C ALA A 5 6.84 -33.26 23.93
N LEU A 6 5.96 -32.70 23.10
CA LEU A 6 5.91 -31.26 22.86
C LEU A 6 4.87 -30.59 23.77
N PRO A 7 5.23 -29.55 24.55
CA PRO A 7 4.33 -28.89 25.50
C PRO A 7 3.30 -27.96 24.83
N PHE A 8 3.09 -28.08 23.53
CA PHE A 8 2.24 -27.20 22.72
C PHE A 8 1.37 -28.01 21.74
N GLU A 9 0.18 -27.50 21.46
CA GLU A 9 -0.82 -28.14 20.61
C GLU A 9 -0.32 -28.21 19.16
N GLN A 10 -0.54 -29.35 18.48
CA GLN A 10 -0.16 -29.49 17.07
C GLN A 10 -1.19 -28.81 16.17
N ASP A 11 -0.73 -27.91 15.30
CA ASP A 11 -1.59 -27.20 14.35
C ASP A 11 -2.38 -28.18 13.46
N SER A 12 -3.70 -27.99 13.38
CA SER A 12 -4.65 -28.80 12.58
C SER A 12 -4.78 -28.33 11.13
N LEU A 13 -3.77 -27.61 10.62
CA LEU A 13 -3.81 -26.95 9.32
C LEU A 13 -3.63 -27.95 8.18
N SER A 14 -4.50 -27.84 7.17
CA SER A 14 -4.45 -28.67 5.96
C SER A 14 -3.52 -28.05 4.92
N ASN A 15 -3.00 -28.86 3.99
CA ASN A 15 -2.22 -28.35 2.85
C ASN A 15 -2.98 -27.31 2.01
N SER A 16 -4.32 -27.34 2.03
CA SER A 16 -5.17 -26.32 1.40
C SER A 16 -5.04 -24.93 2.02
N ASP A 17 -4.68 -24.88 3.30
CA ASP A 17 -4.65 -23.68 4.12
C ASP A 17 -3.26 -23.01 4.11
N ILE A 18 -2.26 -23.72 3.59
CA ILE A 18 -0.87 -23.26 3.46
C ILE A 18 -0.60 -22.73 2.04
N GLY A 19 -1.50 -22.99 1.08
CA GLY A 19 -1.29 -22.57 -0.31
C GLY A 19 -1.39 -21.05 -0.48
N ASP A 20 -0.29 -20.42 -0.89
CA ASP A 20 -0.29 -19.00 -1.25
C ASP A 20 -1.22 -18.75 -2.43
N ARG A 21 -2.12 -17.78 -2.28
CA ARG A 21 -3.02 -17.34 -3.36
C ARG A 21 -3.11 -15.84 -3.36
N SER A 22 -3.01 -15.25 -4.55
CA SER A 22 -3.21 -13.82 -4.72
C SER A 22 -4.06 -13.53 -5.95
N GLY A 23 -4.84 -12.46 -5.84
CA GLY A 23 -5.63 -11.92 -6.94
C GLY A 23 -5.34 -10.43 -7.04
N ARG A 24 -5.07 -9.93 -8.24
CA ARG A 24 -4.83 -8.52 -8.48
C ARG A 24 -5.65 -8.01 -9.65
N PHE A 25 -6.33 -6.89 -9.44
CA PHE A 25 -7.06 -6.15 -10.44
C PHE A 25 -6.45 -4.75 -10.61
N ASN A 26 -6.27 -4.31 -11.85
CA ASN A 26 -5.74 -2.99 -12.20
C ASN A 26 -6.68 -2.30 -13.18
N PHE A 27 -6.90 -1.01 -13.00
CA PHE A 27 -7.61 -0.19 -13.98
C PHE A 27 -6.97 1.17 -14.17
N ASN A 28 -7.11 1.69 -15.39
CA ASN A 28 -6.65 3.01 -15.77
C ASN A 28 -7.70 3.64 -16.68
N LEU A 29 -8.28 4.75 -16.26
CA LEU A 29 -9.23 5.52 -17.04
C LEU A 29 -8.69 6.92 -17.26
N ARG A 30 -8.73 7.36 -18.51
CA ARG A 30 -8.33 8.72 -18.91
C ARG A 30 -9.39 9.35 -19.77
N TYR A 31 -9.76 10.57 -19.42
CA TYR A 31 -10.72 11.39 -20.16
C TYR A 31 -10.12 12.75 -20.53
N ARG A 32 -10.35 13.18 -21.77
CA ARG A 32 -9.97 14.50 -22.28
C ARG A 32 -11.22 15.17 -22.84
N PRO A 33 -11.83 16.13 -22.13
CA PRO A 33 -13.01 16.83 -22.62
C PRO A 33 -12.66 17.65 -23.87
N ARG A 34 -13.57 17.67 -24.86
CA ARG A 34 -13.41 18.46 -26.09
C ARG A 34 -13.68 19.96 -25.89
N ASN A 35 -14.42 20.32 -24.84
CA ASN A 35 -14.84 21.70 -24.61
C ASN A 35 -13.77 22.54 -23.90
N VAL A 36 -12.72 21.91 -23.35
CA VAL A 36 -11.65 22.58 -22.61
C VAL A 36 -10.32 22.06 -23.12
N ASP A 37 -9.72 22.82 -24.03
CA ASP A 37 -8.41 22.50 -24.59
C ASP A 37 -7.34 22.45 -23.50
N GLY A 38 -6.42 21.47 -23.62
CA GLY A 38 -5.33 21.30 -22.66
C GLY A 38 -5.72 20.60 -21.34
N LEU A 39 -7.01 20.30 -21.10
CA LEU A 39 -7.45 19.56 -19.91
C LEU A 39 -7.39 18.04 -20.12
N SER A 40 -6.81 17.33 -19.16
CA SER A 40 -6.77 15.87 -19.08
C SER A 40 -7.07 15.46 -17.65
N MET A 41 -8.04 14.58 -17.46
CA MET A 41 -8.35 13.99 -16.16
C MET A 41 -8.31 12.47 -16.26
N GLY A 42 -8.16 11.81 -15.14
CA GLY A 42 -8.20 10.37 -15.10
C GLY A 42 -8.20 9.83 -13.69
N ILE A 43 -8.38 8.53 -13.61
CA ILE A 43 -8.37 7.78 -12.37
C ILE A 43 -7.70 6.45 -12.62
N ASN A 44 -6.71 6.14 -11.79
CA ASN A 44 -6.04 4.85 -11.81
C ASN A 44 -6.35 4.13 -10.52
N GLY A 45 -6.38 2.81 -10.53
CA GLY A 45 -6.54 2.06 -9.30
C GLY A 45 -6.08 0.63 -9.40
N ASN A 46 -5.91 0.04 -8.23
CA ASN A 46 -5.54 -1.35 -8.05
C ASN A 46 -6.26 -1.90 -6.82
N ALA A 47 -6.66 -3.16 -6.90
CA ALA A 47 -7.08 -3.93 -5.76
C ALA A 47 -6.29 -5.24 -5.76
N MET A 48 -5.79 -5.65 -4.61
CA MET A 48 -5.10 -6.90 -4.41
C MET A 48 -5.64 -7.59 -3.17
N ILE A 49 -5.89 -8.88 -3.30
CA ILE A 49 -6.15 -9.78 -2.18
C ILE A 49 -5.03 -10.82 -2.17
N GLU A 50 -4.56 -11.18 -0.99
CA GLU A 50 -3.45 -12.08 -0.80
C GLU A 50 -3.71 -12.94 0.43
N HIS A 51 -3.44 -14.22 0.30
CA HIS A 51 -3.39 -15.17 1.39
C HIS A 51 -2.01 -15.79 1.35
N SER A 52 -1.28 -15.65 2.44
CA SER A 52 0.08 -16.15 2.56
C SER A 52 0.30 -16.82 3.91
N ASN A 53 1.36 -17.61 3.98
CA ASN A 53 1.76 -18.29 5.20
C ASN A 53 3.22 -17.96 5.53
N PHE A 54 3.51 -17.79 6.81
CA PHE A 54 4.86 -17.51 7.29
C PHE A 54 5.16 -18.33 8.56
N SER A 55 6.32 -18.99 8.60
CA SER A 55 6.82 -19.67 9.80
C SER A 55 8.21 -19.17 10.15
N LEU A 56 8.42 -18.82 11.42
CA LEU A 56 9.73 -18.39 11.91
C LEU A 56 10.68 -19.59 12.13
N VAL A 57 10.14 -20.76 12.48
CA VAL A 57 10.91 -21.99 12.76
C VAL A 57 10.34 -23.14 11.93
N TRP A 58 11.23 -23.95 11.37
CA TRP A 58 10.88 -25.14 10.59
C TRP A 58 11.14 -26.41 11.44
N GLY A 59 10.37 -27.46 11.22
CA GLY A 59 10.22 -28.56 12.18
C GLY A 59 11.48 -29.39 12.47
N ASP A 60 12.34 -29.61 11.47
CA ASP A 60 13.55 -30.46 11.55
C ASP A 60 14.43 -30.20 10.31
N ASP A 61 15.77 -30.35 10.41
CA ASP A 61 16.72 -30.23 9.30
C ASP A 61 16.74 -31.44 8.34
N SER A 62 16.07 -32.53 8.73
CA SER A 62 16.09 -33.81 8.00
C SER A 62 14.76 -34.10 7.28
N ALA A 63 13.70 -34.52 7.98
CA ALA A 63 12.44 -34.99 7.37
C ALA A 63 11.27 -34.00 7.40
N LYS A 64 11.37 -32.91 8.18
CA LYS A 64 10.27 -31.94 8.40
C LYS A 64 10.63 -30.50 8.02
N ILE A 65 11.63 -30.31 7.14
CA ILE A 65 12.07 -28.99 6.67
C ILE A 65 10.97 -28.18 5.97
N TYR A 66 9.99 -28.85 5.37
CA TYR A 66 8.84 -28.23 4.70
C TYR A 66 7.62 -28.05 5.61
N ARG A 67 7.74 -28.30 6.91
CA ARG A 67 6.66 -28.11 7.89
C ARG A 67 7.09 -27.09 8.91
N ALA A 68 6.20 -26.13 9.18
CA ALA A 68 6.37 -25.20 10.28
C ALA A 68 6.51 -25.96 11.61
N PHE A 69 7.35 -25.44 12.51
CA PHE A 69 7.36 -25.90 13.88
C PHE A 69 6.00 -25.55 14.51
N PRO A 70 5.35 -26.46 15.25
CA PRO A 70 3.97 -26.23 15.69
C PRO A 70 3.85 -24.95 16.54
N GLY A 71 2.79 -24.17 16.30
CA GLY A 71 2.55 -22.90 16.99
C GLY A 71 3.40 -21.72 16.49
N THR A 72 4.22 -21.90 15.45
CA THR A 72 5.02 -20.82 14.83
C THR A 72 4.51 -20.39 13.45
N LEU A 73 3.55 -21.13 12.89
CA LEU A 73 2.92 -20.80 11.62
C LEU A 73 1.90 -19.67 11.82
N THR A 74 2.04 -18.62 11.01
CA THR A 74 1.09 -17.52 10.90
C THR A 74 0.53 -17.52 9.49
N ILE A 75 -0.78 -17.59 9.38
CA ILE A 75 -1.51 -17.38 8.12
C ILE A 75 -1.96 -15.92 8.11
N THR A 76 -1.73 -15.25 6.98
CA THR A 76 -2.06 -13.84 6.79
C THR A 76 -3.02 -13.71 5.62
N ASP A 77 -4.19 -13.14 5.87
CA ASP A 77 -5.10 -12.65 4.84
C ASP A 77 -4.96 -11.14 4.73
N SER A 78 -4.49 -10.66 3.58
CA SER A 78 -4.26 -9.25 3.31
C SER A 78 -5.10 -8.76 2.14
N TRP A 79 -5.58 -7.52 2.24
CA TRP A 79 -6.07 -6.78 1.10
C TRP A 79 -5.39 -5.42 0.99
N GLN A 80 -5.17 -4.98 -0.23
CA GLN A 80 -4.55 -3.71 -0.56
C GLN A 80 -5.36 -3.05 -1.67
N PHE A 81 -5.60 -1.75 -1.55
CA PHE A 81 -6.34 -0.98 -2.52
C PHE A 81 -5.70 0.38 -2.70
N TYR A 82 -5.64 0.85 -3.94
CA TYR A 82 -5.31 2.25 -4.21
C TYR A 82 -6.19 2.86 -5.29
N LEU A 83 -6.42 4.15 -5.14
CA LEU A 83 -7.16 4.98 -6.08
C LEU A 83 -6.45 6.32 -6.26
N ASP A 84 -6.10 6.63 -7.50
CA ASP A 84 -5.29 7.77 -7.89
C ASP A 84 -6.03 8.65 -8.91
N PRO A 85 -6.91 9.55 -8.45
CA PRO A 85 -7.45 10.56 -9.34
C PRO A 85 -6.38 11.61 -9.65
N TYR A 86 -6.34 12.03 -10.92
CA TYR A 86 -5.42 13.06 -11.37
C TYR A 86 -6.07 13.98 -12.39
N ILE A 87 -5.64 15.24 -12.36
CA ILE A 87 -6.03 16.28 -13.30
C ILE A 87 -4.75 16.98 -13.76
N THR A 88 -4.62 17.17 -15.06
CA THR A 88 -3.55 17.96 -15.68
C THR A 88 -4.19 18.98 -16.61
N TYR A 89 -3.76 20.22 -16.52
CA TYR A 89 -4.24 21.30 -17.37
C TYR A 89 -3.06 22.06 -17.98
N PHE A 90 -3.06 22.24 -19.29
CA PHE A 90 -2.11 23.08 -20.01
C PHE A 90 -2.79 24.39 -20.39
N THR A 91 -2.25 25.51 -19.90
CA THR A 91 -2.71 26.83 -20.33
C THR A 91 -2.26 27.13 -21.76
N PRO A 92 -2.93 28.05 -22.48
CA PRO A 92 -2.44 28.54 -23.76
C PRO A 92 -1.02 29.15 -23.70
N SER A 93 -0.61 29.62 -22.52
CA SER A 93 0.73 30.17 -22.28
C SER A 93 1.82 29.11 -22.03
N GLY A 94 1.48 27.82 -22.13
CA GLY A 94 2.38 26.69 -21.94
C GLY A 94 2.64 26.32 -20.48
N LEU A 95 1.88 26.88 -19.52
CA LEU A 95 1.97 26.51 -18.11
C LEU A 95 1.18 25.22 -17.88
N ARG A 96 1.85 24.22 -17.30
CA ARG A 96 1.24 22.94 -16.94
C ARG A 96 0.92 22.91 -15.46
N HIS A 97 -0.36 22.79 -15.12
CA HIS A 97 -0.86 22.48 -13.79
C HIS A 97 -1.12 20.98 -13.66
N SER A 98 -0.71 20.39 -12.54
CA SER A 98 -0.85 18.98 -12.25
C SER A 98 -1.36 18.82 -10.82
N LEU A 99 -2.55 18.29 -10.66
CA LEU A 99 -3.13 17.89 -9.38
C LEU A 99 -3.23 16.37 -9.36
N LYS A 100 -2.62 15.75 -8.36
CA LYS A 100 -2.67 14.30 -8.16
C LYS A 100 -3.05 14.03 -6.72
N SER A 101 -3.88 13.03 -6.49
CA SER A 101 -4.05 12.47 -5.16
C SER A 101 -4.00 10.96 -5.22
N ARG A 102 -3.80 10.34 -4.06
CA ARG A 102 -3.84 8.91 -3.86
C ARG A 102 -4.53 8.61 -2.54
N ILE A 103 -5.48 7.70 -2.59
CA ILE A 103 -6.05 7.03 -1.43
C ILE A 103 -5.46 5.63 -1.45
N TYR A 104 -4.80 5.23 -0.37
CA TYR A 104 -4.18 3.93 -0.21
C TYR A 104 -4.70 3.28 1.05
N MET A 105 -5.20 2.07 0.95
CA MET A 105 -5.75 1.32 2.08
C MET A 105 -5.16 -0.08 2.08
N THR A 106 -4.79 -0.56 3.26
CA THR A 106 -4.36 -1.95 3.45
C THR A 106 -4.95 -2.50 4.73
N ASN A 107 -5.31 -3.77 4.71
CA ASN A 107 -5.52 -4.56 5.92
C ASN A 107 -4.69 -5.83 5.83
N SER A 108 -4.21 -6.31 6.96
CA SER A 108 -3.58 -7.62 7.09
C SER A 108 -4.06 -8.23 8.39
N ASP A 109 -4.81 -9.32 8.27
CA ASP A 109 -5.35 -10.07 9.39
C ASP A 109 -4.53 -11.35 9.54
N ASN A 110 -3.82 -11.49 10.67
CA ASN A 110 -3.01 -12.65 10.95
C ASN A 110 -3.73 -13.63 11.88
N SER A 111 -3.55 -14.93 11.65
CA SER A 111 -4.14 -16.03 12.42
C SER A 111 -3.69 -16.10 13.89
N ASN A 112 -2.70 -15.30 14.28
CA ASN A 112 -2.17 -15.19 15.64
C ASN A 112 -2.75 -14.00 16.42
N SER A 113 -3.94 -13.52 16.03
CA SER A 113 -4.65 -12.38 16.63
C SER A 113 -3.87 -11.08 16.58
N GLN A 114 -3.13 -10.87 15.49
CA GLN A 114 -2.49 -9.59 15.17
C GLN A 114 -3.05 -9.07 13.85
N SER A 115 -3.65 -7.89 13.85
CA SER A 115 -4.12 -7.25 12.62
C SER A 115 -3.50 -5.88 12.44
N THR A 116 -3.37 -5.43 11.20
CA THR A 116 -2.90 -4.08 10.90
C THR A 116 -3.70 -3.49 9.76
N LYS A 117 -4.36 -2.37 10.05
CA LYS A 117 -5.08 -1.55 9.08
C LYS A 117 -4.33 -0.23 8.87
N ASN A 118 -4.09 0.15 7.63
CA ASN A 118 -3.48 1.43 7.28
C ASN A 118 -4.32 2.16 6.23
N GLU A 119 -4.51 3.46 6.42
CA GLU A 119 -5.13 4.38 5.48
C GLU A 119 -4.19 5.57 5.24
N THR A 120 -3.72 5.72 4.02
CA THR A 120 -2.84 6.82 3.61
C THR A 120 -3.50 7.67 2.53
N TYR A 121 -3.53 8.98 2.78
CA TYR A 121 -4.01 10.01 1.87
C TYR A 121 -2.82 10.85 1.41
N TYR A 122 -2.68 11.00 0.11
CA TYR A 122 -1.63 11.80 -0.51
C TYR A 122 -2.27 12.80 -1.47
N LEU A 123 -1.75 14.02 -1.48
CA LEU A 123 -2.17 15.09 -2.38
C LEU A 123 -0.93 15.88 -2.81
N GLU A 124 -0.80 16.10 -4.11
CA GLU A 124 0.24 16.92 -4.70
C GLU A 124 -0.36 17.87 -5.74
N TYR A 125 0.01 19.13 -5.64
CA TYR A 125 -0.19 20.12 -6.68
C TYR A 125 1.16 20.64 -7.16
N ALA A 126 1.39 20.57 -8.47
CA ALA A 126 2.60 21.05 -9.11
C ALA A 126 2.25 21.89 -10.33
N ALA A 127 2.92 23.03 -10.47
CA ALA A 127 2.90 23.85 -11.67
C ALA A 127 4.30 23.85 -12.29
N SER A 128 4.35 23.69 -13.61
CA SER A 128 5.61 23.58 -14.36
C SER A 128 5.51 24.31 -15.67
N LYS A 129 6.61 24.96 -16.08
CA LYS A 129 6.71 25.67 -17.35
C LYS A 129 8.07 25.46 -17.96
N GLU A 130 8.07 25.22 -19.26
CA GLU A 130 9.28 25.24 -20.08
C GLU A 130 9.53 26.67 -20.58
N LEU A 131 10.75 27.17 -20.36
CA LEU A 131 11.20 28.48 -20.77
C LEU A 131 12.11 28.35 -21.99
N THR A 132 11.52 28.33 -23.18
CA THR A 132 12.25 28.19 -24.44
C THR A 132 13.22 29.36 -24.71
N ARG A 133 12.97 30.55 -24.12
CA ARG A 133 13.83 31.74 -24.27
C ARG A 133 15.18 31.65 -23.53
N ILE A 134 15.33 30.71 -22.59
CA ILE A 134 16.53 30.53 -21.77
C ILE A 134 17.05 29.10 -21.97
N GLY A 135 17.19 28.67 -23.22
CA GLY A 135 17.78 27.36 -23.52
C GLY A 135 16.98 26.14 -23.03
N GLN A 136 15.64 26.21 -23.08
CA GLN A 136 14.73 25.11 -22.68
C GLN A 136 14.78 24.76 -21.18
N THR A 137 15.08 25.74 -20.31
CA THR A 137 15.01 25.54 -18.86
C THR A 137 13.60 25.16 -18.42
N HIS A 138 13.48 24.09 -17.65
CA HIS A 138 12.24 23.63 -17.04
C HIS A 138 12.18 24.11 -15.59
N VAL A 139 11.18 24.92 -15.28
CA VAL A 139 10.94 25.40 -13.91
C VAL A 139 9.66 24.76 -13.40
N SER A 140 9.70 24.24 -12.17
CA SER A 140 8.53 23.72 -11.48
C SER A 140 8.51 24.12 -10.02
N PHE A 141 7.30 24.27 -9.50
CA PHE A 141 7.05 24.50 -8.08
C PHE A 141 5.81 23.72 -7.67
N GLY A 142 5.73 23.35 -6.40
CA GLY A 142 4.59 22.58 -5.93
C GLY A 142 4.51 22.47 -4.42
N PHE A 143 3.41 21.86 -4.01
CA PHE A 143 3.10 21.52 -2.64
C PHE A 143 2.61 20.08 -2.60
N VAL A 144 3.00 19.37 -1.55
CA VAL A 144 2.65 17.99 -1.30
C VAL A 144 2.25 17.82 0.16
N THR A 145 1.28 16.96 0.42
CA THR A 145 0.93 16.54 1.76
C THR A 145 0.62 15.05 1.78
N ASN A 146 1.09 14.38 2.82
CA ASN A 146 0.76 13.00 3.10
C ASN A 146 0.19 12.90 4.52
N GLN A 147 -0.86 12.11 4.69
CA GLN A 147 -1.44 11.78 5.97
C GLN A 147 -1.70 10.28 6.05
N SER A 148 -1.18 9.62 7.08
CA SER A 148 -1.36 8.20 7.31
C SER A 148 -1.98 7.93 8.67
N PHE A 149 -2.92 7.00 8.71
CA PHE A 149 -3.55 6.47 9.91
C PHE A 149 -3.30 4.98 9.96
N VAL A 150 -2.65 4.52 11.03
CA VAL A 150 -2.34 3.11 11.23
C VAL A 150 -3.04 2.66 12.50
N HIS A 151 -3.83 1.62 12.39
CA HIS A 151 -4.41 0.89 13.50
C HIS A 151 -3.77 -0.50 13.55
N ALA A 152 -3.20 -0.86 14.70
CA ALA A 152 -2.65 -2.19 14.94
C ALA A 152 -3.34 -2.83 16.13
N ASP A 153 -3.91 -4.01 15.90
CA ASP A 153 -4.54 -4.82 16.93
C ASP A 153 -3.62 -6.00 17.29
N CYS A 154 -3.50 -6.30 18.58
CA CYS A 154 -2.61 -7.31 19.14
C CYS A 154 -3.24 -7.96 20.38
N ASP A 155 -4.50 -8.41 20.27
CA ASP A 155 -5.32 -8.97 21.36
C ASP A 155 -4.68 -10.15 22.13
N GLY A 156 -3.64 -10.80 21.59
CA GLY A 156 -2.93 -11.93 22.23
C GLY A 156 -1.71 -11.58 23.09
N LEU A 157 -1.23 -10.33 23.05
CA LEU A 157 0.02 -9.91 23.70
C LEU A 157 -0.27 -8.71 24.60
N ASN A 158 -0.64 -8.94 25.87
CA ASN A 158 -0.87 -7.93 26.92
C ASN A 158 0.19 -6.79 26.87
N ARG A 159 -0.07 -5.72 26.09
CA ARG A 159 0.91 -4.66 25.82
C ARG A 159 0.27 -3.28 25.92
N SER A 160 1.05 -2.35 26.49
CA SER A 160 0.64 -1.01 26.91
C SER A 160 0.65 0.06 25.79
N GLY A 161 0.74 -0.33 24.52
CA GLY A 161 0.84 0.59 23.38
C GLY A 161 -0.53 1.12 22.94
N LYS A 162 -0.57 2.33 22.35
CA LYS A 162 -1.77 2.81 21.65
C LYS A 162 -1.83 2.18 20.26
N SER A 163 -2.95 1.52 19.96
CA SER A 163 -3.21 0.87 18.67
C SER A 163 -3.28 1.86 17.50
N ASP A 164 -3.69 3.10 17.77
CA ASP A 164 -3.84 4.15 16.75
C ASP A 164 -2.64 5.07 16.66
N ASN A 165 -2.12 5.22 15.43
CA ASN A 165 -1.04 6.13 15.10
C ASN A 165 -1.44 7.02 13.92
N ARG A 166 -1.13 8.31 14.00
CA ARG A 166 -1.37 9.28 12.93
C ARG A 166 -0.08 10.02 12.59
N MET A 167 0.24 10.07 11.31
CA MET A 167 1.39 10.82 10.79
C MET A 167 0.91 11.81 9.72
N GLN A 168 1.48 13.01 9.72
CA GLN A 168 1.23 14.04 8.70
C GLN A 168 2.55 14.65 8.26
N ASN A 169 2.71 14.88 6.96
CA ASN A 169 3.92 15.47 6.38
C ASN A 169 3.58 16.39 5.20
N PRO A 170 3.33 17.70 5.45
CA PRO A 170 3.21 18.70 4.41
C PRO A 170 4.59 19.27 4.02
N ALA A 171 4.82 19.48 2.72
CA ALA A 171 6.05 20.06 2.19
C ALA A 171 5.79 20.86 0.91
N SER A 172 6.67 21.82 0.62
CA SER A 172 6.72 22.55 -0.64
C SER A 172 8.04 22.32 -1.34
N PHE A 173 8.06 22.37 -2.66
CA PHE A 173 9.27 22.19 -3.46
C PHE A 173 9.33 23.16 -4.63
N ALA A 174 10.56 23.42 -5.07
CA ALA A 174 10.86 24.10 -6.32
C ALA A 174 12.03 23.38 -6.99
N GLN A 175 11.97 23.24 -8.32
CA GLN A 175 12.98 22.56 -9.11
C GLN A 175 13.21 23.32 -10.41
N VAL A 176 14.48 23.49 -10.77
CA VAL A 176 14.94 24.04 -12.04
C VAL A 176 15.83 22.99 -12.71
N ARG A 177 15.58 22.66 -13.97
CA ARG A 177 16.35 21.70 -14.76
C ARG A 177 16.68 22.26 -16.14
#